data_AF-A0A7C5UMS8-F1
#
_entry.id   AF-A0A7C5UMS8-F1
#
_cell.length_a   1.000
_cell.length_b   1.000
_cell.length_c   1.000
_cell.angle_alpha   90.00
_cell.angle_beta   90.00
_cell.angle_gamma   90.00
#
_symmetry.space_group_name_H-M   'P 1'
#
loop_
_entity.id
_entity.type
_entity.pdbx_description
1 polymer ?
#
loop_
_entity_poly.entity_id
_entity_poly.type
_entity_poly.pdbx_seq_one_letter_code
_entity_poly.pdbx_strand_id
1 'polypeptide(L)'
;MKKLVNSITWAMLFLLSAFPLFAQGQKAIPKTIIRTEDPILILGKELKGILGAQIDSLSLMSFENSSFKPIPFQIDERLPNGEYAFNSGKFACKDPDPNFDENDELVFMANDLGDKAPAGLFTKNAEKGIELEIIDPLNQAKAWVYLFKFNQNPPRSEIDYVRFEPTEKHKRVYGQGPSGYGVIMGSPINAVYPDEFRVIFPDGKIAEDILDRQKIRGAFITKLGLDIDFKFDVLTKVKLRAWNDGAVRVIYRADGYLELGILKFSGKGYSIITYYRNSLVWPMALEVPFSLSPFLKDIQIKGYMDYNQNVLGAKVYSETNPPPPKIFLDGKMSDEEKKLDYQSECGWIAGYSHLGATINRLIFPEEWSMVKKRFYLNEDLSKKAPPEDDSGEIAVGYEFDNFIKVLALKATYYQYYYFLPKLEPGEEKMILNILDHPLQVNSKKIL
;
A
#
# COMPACT_ATOMS: atom_id res chain seq x y z
N MET A 1 -55.93 88.79 -31.79
CA MET A 1 -55.95 87.50 -32.51
C MET A 1 -54.52 87.13 -32.91
N LYS A 2 -53.82 86.37 -32.05
CA LYS A 2 -52.42 85.93 -32.23
C LYS A 2 -52.22 84.53 -31.63
N LYS A 3 -51.88 83.61 -32.53
CA LYS A 3 -50.98 82.43 -32.51
C LYS A 3 -50.61 81.70 -31.19
N LEU A 4 -50.73 80.37 -31.31
CA LEU A 4 -49.97 79.23 -30.73
C LEU A 4 -48.56 79.54 -30.17
N VAL A 5 -48.11 78.75 -29.18
CA VAL A 5 -46.93 77.84 -29.26
C VAL A 5 -46.65 77.08 -27.93
N ASN A 6 -46.58 75.74 -28.08
CA ASN A 6 -45.77 74.68 -27.44
C ASN A 6 -45.74 74.42 -25.92
N SER A 7 -46.33 73.28 -25.53
CA SER A 7 -45.91 72.45 -24.39
C SER A 7 -45.07 71.26 -24.89
N ILE A 8 -43.82 71.18 -24.45
CA ILE A 8 -42.89 70.08 -24.73
C ILE A 8 -43.19 68.93 -23.75
N THR A 9 -43.53 67.75 -24.25
CA THR A 9 -43.57 66.50 -23.48
C THR A 9 -42.40 65.63 -23.91
N TRP A 10 -41.45 65.39 -23.01
CA TRP A 10 -40.37 64.42 -23.18
C TRP A 10 -40.93 63.00 -23.02
N ALA A 11 -40.98 62.23 -24.11
CA ALA A 11 -41.18 60.78 -24.04
C ALA A 11 -39.80 60.11 -23.98
N MET A 12 -39.38 59.67 -22.78
CA MET A 12 -38.24 58.76 -22.64
C MET A 12 -38.68 57.35 -23.07
N LEU A 13 -38.19 56.90 -24.22
CA LEU A 13 -38.22 55.49 -24.62
C LEU A 13 -37.18 54.73 -23.77
N PHE A 14 -37.63 53.96 -22.78
CA PHE A 14 -36.78 52.94 -22.14
C PHE A 14 -36.75 51.69 -23.04
N LEU A 15 -35.70 51.57 -23.85
CA LEU A 15 -35.31 50.29 -24.46
C LEU A 15 -34.75 49.39 -23.34
N LEU A 16 -35.60 48.53 -22.79
CA LEU A 16 -35.17 47.39 -21.98
C LEU A 16 -34.45 46.40 -22.90
N SER A 17 -33.14 46.55 -23.02
CA SER A 17 -32.26 45.51 -23.52
C SER A 17 -32.27 44.35 -22.52
N ALA A 18 -33.07 43.34 -22.81
CA ALA A 18 -32.97 42.04 -22.15
C ALA A 18 -31.62 41.43 -22.51
N PHE A 19 -30.60 41.68 -21.68
CA PHE A 19 -29.39 40.88 -21.69
C PHE A 19 -29.79 39.46 -21.25
N PRO A 20 -29.53 38.42 -22.06
CA PRO A 20 -29.64 37.07 -21.54
C PRO A 20 -28.64 36.95 -20.39
N LEU A 21 -29.16 36.66 -19.19
CA LEU A 21 -28.35 36.13 -18.09
C LEU A 21 -27.76 34.81 -18.61
N PHE A 22 -26.55 34.86 -19.17
CA PHE A 22 -25.74 33.67 -19.24
C PHE A 22 -25.51 33.25 -17.80
N ALA A 23 -26.12 32.14 -17.39
CA ALA A 23 -25.74 31.45 -16.17
C ALA A 23 -24.23 31.28 -16.24
N GLN A 24 -23.52 32.04 -15.41
CA GLN A 24 -22.08 31.95 -15.28
C GLN A 24 -21.83 30.58 -14.65
N GLY A 25 -21.65 29.57 -15.51
CA GLY A 25 -21.43 28.19 -15.09
C GLY A 25 -20.32 28.21 -14.04
N GLN A 26 -20.60 27.64 -12.87
CA GLN A 26 -19.59 27.57 -11.81
C GLN A 26 -18.33 26.94 -12.39
N LYS A 27 -17.18 27.59 -12.22
CA LYS A 27 -15.91 27.04 -12.69
C LYS A 27 -15.52 25.84 -11.81
N ALA A 28 -14.76 24.93 -12.40
CA ALA A 28 -14.13 23.86 -11.65
C ALA A 28 -13.22 24.42 -10.54
N ILE A 29 -13.10 23.71 -9.43
CA ILE A 29 -12.17 24.07 -8.35
C ILE A 29 -10.93 23.19 -8.49
N PRO A 30 -9.74 23.78 -8.75
CA PRO A 30 -8.53 23.00 -8.92
C PRO A 30 -8.21 22.14 -7.70
N LYS A 31 -7.74 20.92 -7.92
CA LYS A 31 -7.15 20.11 -6.84
C LYS A 31 -5.91 20.80 -6.26
N THR A 32 -5.71 20.62 -4.96
CA THR A 32 -4.55 21.12 -4.23
C THR A 32 -3.75 20.02 -3.56
N ILE A 33 -4.27 18.79 -3.48
CA ILE A 33 -3.51 17.62 -3.02
C ILE A 33 -2.37 17.33 -4.01
N ILE A 34 -1.18 17.10 -3.45
CA ILE A 34 0.02 16.71 -4.21
C ILE A 34 0.47 15.27 -3.92
N ARG A 35 -0.20 14.57 -3.02
CA ARG A 35 0.10 13.18 -2.64
C ARG A 35 -0.29 12.24 -3.78
N THR A 36 0.60 11.33 -4.15
CA THR A 36 0.42 10.43 -5.30
C THR A 36 0.43 8.96 -4.92
N GLU A 37 1.09 8.59 -3.82
CA GLU A 37 1.38 7.19 -3.48
C GLU A 37 0.33 6.51 -2.60
N ASP A 38 -0.61 7.29 -2.05
CA ASP A 38 -1.65 6.79 -1.17
C ASP A 38 -2.65 5.88 -1.92
N PRO A 39 -2.83 4.63 -1.49
CA PRO A 39 -4.05 3.90 -1.81
C PRO A 39 -5.20 4.46 -0.97
N ILE A 40 -6.36 4.67 -1.59
CA ILE A 40 -7.57 5.13 -0.93
C ILE A 40 -8.56 3.97 -0.92
N LEU A 41 -9.04 3.61 0.27
CA LEU A 41 -10.00 2.54 0.52
C LEU A 41 -11.25 3.11 1.17
N ILE A 42 -12.42 2.79 0.63
CA ILE A 42 -13.73 3.23 1.14
C ILE A 42 -14.64 2.00 1.24
N LEU A 43 -15.29 1.82 2.39
CA LEU A 43 -16.27 0.74 2.55
C LEU A 43 -17.59 1.10 1.88
N GLY A 44 -18.27 0.12 1.28
CA GLY A 44 -19.53 0.34 0.58
C GLY A 44 -20.63 0.96 1.45
N LYS A 45 -20.64 0.69 2.76
CA LYS A 45 -21.54 1.36 3.74
C LYS A 45 -21.42 2.89 3.76
N GLU A 46 -20.31 3.45 3.30
CA GLU A 46 -20.06 4.90 3.17
C GLU A 46 -20.58 5.47 1.82
N LEU A 47 -21.06 4.59 0.93
CA LEU A 47 -21.46 4.88 -0.45
C LEU A 47 -22.95 4.55 -0.70
N LYS A 48 -23.81 4.77 0.30
CA LYS A 48 -25.24 4.41 0.33
C LYS A 48 -26.05 4.74 -0.93
N GLY A 49 -25.69 5.80 -1.66
CA GLY A 49 -26.40 6.24 -2.88
C GLY A 49 -26.25 5.30 -4.07
N ILE A 50 -25.28 4.38 -4.03
CA ILE A 50 -24.91 3.51 -5.16
C ILE A 50 -25.04 2.01 -4.85
N LEU A 51 -25.36 1.66 -3.60
CA LEU A 51 -25.55 0.26 -3.18
C LEU A 51 -26.58 -0.48 -4.05
N GLY A 52 -26.34 -1.78 -4.22
CA GLY A 52 -27.12 -2.67 -5.09
C GLY A 52 -26.88 -2.46 -6.59
N ALA A 53 -25.91 -1.63 -6.97
CA ALA A 53 -25.48 -1.52 -8.35
C ALA A 53 -24.65 -2.75 -8.74
N GLN A 54 -24.86 -3.26 -9.96
CA GLN A 54 -23.94 -4.24 -10.54
C GLN A 54 -22.54 -3.61 -10.64
N ILE A 55 -21.51 -4.30 -10.16
CA ILE A 55 -20.13 -3.78 -10.13
C ILE A 55 -19.66 -3.37 -11.53
N ASP A 56 -20.00 -4.17 -12.55
CA ASP A 56 -19.67 -3.90 -13.95
C ASP A 56 -20.35 -2.65 -14.51
N SER A 57 -21.39 -2.14 -13.86
CA SER A 57 -22.12 -0.92 -14.25
C SER A 57 -21.51 0.39 -13.69
N LEU A 58 -20.51 0.28 -12.81
CA LEU A 58 -19.89 1.42 -12.13
C LEU A 58 -18.74 2.02 -12.96
N SER A 59 -18.44 3.29 -12.74
CA SER A 59 -17.19 3.92 -13.19
C SER A 59 -16.73 4.92 -12.15
N LEU A 60 -15.45 4.88 -11.81
CA LEU A 60 -14.80 5.94 -11.05
C LEU A 60 -14.14 6.91 -12.04
N MET A 61 -14.40 8.21 -11.87
CA MET A 61 -13.92 9.24 -12.78
C MET A 61 -13.28 10.40 -12.03
N SER A 62 -12.24 10.98 -12.61
CA SER A 62 -11.69 12.27 -12.21
C SER A 62 -12.17 13.37 -13.16
N PHE A 63 -12.25 14.62 -12.68
CA PHE A 63 -12.54 15.75 -13.54
C PHE A 63 -11.25 16.52 -13.83
N GLU A 64 -10.86 16.59 -15.09
CA GLU A 64 -9.63 17.24 -15.53
C GLU A 64 -9.82 17.86 -16.90
N ASN A 65 -9.19 19.01 -17.15
CA ASN A 65 -9.25 19.71 -18.44
C ASN A 65 -10.70 19.90 -18.94
N SER A 66 -11.61 20.25 -18.04
CA SER A 66 -13.04 20.46 -18.31
C SER A 66 -13.83 19.20 -18.73
N SER A 67 -13.34 17.99 -18.43
CA SER A 67 -13.99 16.73 -18.80
C SER A 67 -13.84 15.66 -17.71
N PHE A 68 -14.81 14.75 -17.62
CA PHE A 68 -14.66 13.53 -16.82
C PHE A 68 -13.83 12.50 -17.58
N LYS A 69 -12.84 11.91 -16.90
CA LYS A 69 -12.02 10.82 -17.41
C LYS A 69 -12.12 9.63 -16.47
N PRO A 70 -12.28 8.40 -16.99
CA PRO A 70 -12.27 7.23 -16.15
C PRO A 70 -10.87 7.03 -15.56
N ILE A 71 -10.81 6.60 -14.31
CA ILE A 71 -9.58 6.29 -13.58
C ILE A 71 -9.56 4.82 -13.14
N PRO A 72 -8.38 4.22 -12.90
CA PRO A 72 -8.30 2.88 -12.34
C PRO A 72 -9.02 2.80 -11.00
N PHE A 73 -9.85 1.77 -10.85
CA PHE A 73 -10.46 1.43 -9.59
C PHE A 73 -10.76 -0.05 -9.53
N GLN A 74 -10.98 -0.52 -8.31
CA GLN A 74 -11.29 -1.91 -8.01
C GLN A 74 -12.38 -1.94 -6.94
N ILE A 75 -13.31 -2.89 -7.08
CA ILE A 75 -14.22 -3.29 -6.00
C ILE A 75 -13.72 -4.65 -5.52
N ASP A 76 -13.32 -4.73 -4.27
CA ASP A 76 -12.99 -6.00 -3.63
C ASP A 76 -14.21 -6.51 -2.86
N GLU A 77 -14.85 -7.53 -3.42
CA GLU A 77 -16.01 -8.19 -2.83
C GLU A 77 -15.66 -8.94 -1.55
N ARG A 78 -16.58 -8.95 -0.59
CA ARG A 78 -16.41 -9.65 0.70
C ARG A 78 -17.59 -10.52 1.06
N LEU A 79 -17.30 -11.77 1.42
CA LEU A 79 -18.29 -12.69 1.97
C LEU A 79 -18.90 -12.15 3.28
N PRO A 80 -20.12 -12.59 3.67
CA PRO A 80 -20.77 -12.15 4.91
C PRO A 80 -19.97 -12.39 6.21
N ASN A 81 -18.99 -13.29 6.19
CA ASN A 81 -18.09 -13.55 7.32
C ASN A 81 -16.88 -12.59 7.36
N GLY A 82 -16.77 -11.65 6.42
CA GLY A 82 -15.69 -10.68 6.28
C GLY A 82 -14.47 -11.18 5.51
N GLU A 83 -14.45 -12.43 5.04
CA GLU A 83 -13.39 -12.91 4.14
C GLU A 83 -13.56 -12.31 2.73
N TYR A 84 -12.46 -12.08 2.04
CA TYR A 84 -12.51 -11.67 0.63
C TYR A 84 -13.13 -12.79 -0.24
N ALA A 85 -14.02 -12.39 -1.14
CA ALA A 85 -14.40 -13.22 -2.27
C ALA A 85 -13.24 -13.22 -3.28
N PHE A 86 -12.78 -14.41 -3.67
CA PHE A 86 -11.64 -14.56 -4.57
C PHE A 86 -12.07 -15.10 -5.93
N ASN A 87 -11.47 -14.54 -6.99
CA ASN A 87 -11.76 -14.87 -8.38
C ASN A 87 -10.87 -15.98 -8.93
N SER A 88 -9.71 -16.22 -8.32
CA SER A 88 -8.74 -17.21 -8.79
C SER A 88 -8.18 -18.08 -7.66
N GLY A 89 -7.66 -19.25 -8.05
CA GLY A 89 -7.05 -20.23 -7.15
C GLY A 89 -8.03 -21.25 -6.56
N LYS A 90 -7.50 -22.15 -5.73
CA LYS A 90 -8.24 -23.29 -5.16
C LYS A 90 -9.39 -22.85 -4.23
N PHE A 91 -9.24 -21.72 -3.54
CA PHE A 91 -10.26 -21.16 -2.65
C PHE A 91 -11.02 -20.01 -3.30
N ALA A 92 -11.04 -19.93 -4.63
CA ALA A 92 -11.93 -19.01 -5.33
C ALA A 92 -13.38 -19.28 -4.91
N CYS A 93 -14.07 -18.22 -4.53
CA CYS A 93 -15.45 -18.24 -4.07
C CYS A 93 -16.07 -16.90 -4.46
N LYS A 94 -17.23 -16.96 -5.10
CA LYS A 94 -18.00 -15.76 -5.44
C LYS A 94 -18.75 -15.26 -4.23
N ASP A 95 -19.00 -13.96 -4.21
CA ASP A 95 -19.95 -13.37 -3.28
C ASP A 95 -21.36 -13.91 -3.53
N PRO A 96 -22.10 -14.35 -2.50
CA PRO A 96 -23.53 -14.60 -2.63
C PRO A 96 -24.35 -13.36 -3.07
N ASP A 97 -23.92 -12.14 -2.74
CA ASP A 97 -24.45 -10.89 -3.33
C ASP A 97 -23.45 -10.32 -4.34
N PRO A 98 -23.64 -10.54 -5.66
CA PRO A 98 -22.70 -10.08 -6.68
C PRO A 98 -22.85 -8.58 -7.02
N ASN A 99 -23.72 -7.86 -6.32
CA ASN A 99 -23.86 -6.42 -6.49
C ASN A 99 -23.09 -5.70 -5.39
N PHE A 100 -22.70 -4.46 -5.67
CA PHE A 100 -21.97 -3.65 -4.71
C PHE A 100 -22.76 -3.45 -3.41
N ASP A 101 -22.22 -3.96 -2.30
CA ASP A 101 -22.87 -4.02 -1.00
C ASP A 101 -22.18 -3.18 0.09
N GLU A 102 -22.54 -3.36 1.37
CA GLU A 102 -22.02 -2.54 2.47
C GLU A 102 -20.60 -2.91 2.93
N ASN A 103 -20.17 -4.15 2.72
CA ASN A 103 -18.91 -4.72 3.19
C ASN A 103 -17.83 -4.77 2.12
N ASP A 104 -18.21 -4.57 0.86
CA ASP A 104 -17.27 -4.38 -0.25
C ASP A 104 -16.35 -3.16 -0.04
N GLU A 105 -15.16 -3.24 -0.64
CA GLU A 105 -14.15 -2.18 -0.59
C GLU A 105 -13.96 -1.55 -1.97
N LEU A 106 -14.22 -0.24 -2.10
CA LEU A 106 -13.81 0.56 -3.26
C LEU A 106 -12.36 1.02 -3.06
N VAL A 107 -11.51 0.76 -4.05
CA VAL A 107 -10.07 1.07 -3.98
C VAL A 107 -9.59 1.78 -5.24
N PHE A 108 -8.79 2.84 -5.07
CA PHE A 108 -8.14 3.62 -6.13
C PHE A 108 -6.89 4.34 -5.58
N MET A 109 -6.10 5.00 -6.44
CA MET A 109 -4.86 5.67 -6.05
C MET A 109 -5.03 7.19 -5.99
N ALA A 110 -4.37 7.86 -5.03
CA ALA A 110 -4.36 9.32 -4.91
C ALA A 110 -3.75 10.04 -6.13
N ASN A 111 -2.90 9.35 -6.88
CA ASN A 111 -2.38 9.81 -8.16
C ASN A 111 -3.48 10.24 -9.15
N ASP A 112 -4.67 9.63 -9.06
CA ASP A 112 -5.74 9.77 -10.05
C ASP A 112 -6.83 10.77 -9.63
N LEU A 113 -6.62 11.48 -8.53
CA LEU A 113 -7.56 12.50 -8.05
C LEU A 113 -7.62 13.68 -9.03
N GLY A 114 -8.81 14.25 -9.22
CA GLY A 114 -9.05 15.38 -10.11
C GLY A 114 -9.53 16.64 -9.40
N ASP A 115 -9.87 17.63 -10.22
CA ASP A 115 -10.51 18.87 -9.81
C ASP A 115 -11.96 18.63 -9.37
N LYS A 116 -12.54 19.61 -8.66
CA LYS A 116 -13.98 19.63 -8.42
C LYS A 116 -14.69 20.02 -9.70
N ALA A 117 -15.59 19.18 -10.19
CA ALA A 117 -16.45 19.50 -11.32
C ALA A 117 -17.40 20.67 -10.99
N PRO A 118 -17.74 21.51 -11.99
CA PRO A 118 -18.85 22.46 -11.91
C PRO A 118 -20.14 21.82 -11.37
N ALA A 119 -20.87 22.54 -10.52
CA ALA A 119 -22.14 22.02 -10.01
C ALA A 119 -23.13 21.71 -11.13
N GLY A 120 -23.77 20.55 -11.05
CA GLY A 120 -24.73 20.07 -12.05
C GLY A 120 -24.11 19.53 -13.34
N LEU A 121 -22.77 19.56 -13.47
CA LEU A 121 -22.09 18.88 -14.57
C LEU A 121 -21.84 17.42 -14.20
N PHE A 122 -22.34 16.53 -15.06
CA PHE A 122 -22.16 15.09 -14.92
C PHE A 122 -21.67 14.48 -16.24
N THR A 123 -21.09 13.30 -16.16
CA THR A 123 -20.79 12.50 -17.35
C THR A 123 -22.08 12.06 -18.04
N LYS A 124 -22.06 11.94 -19.38
CA LYS A 124 -23.25 11.56 -20.15
C LYS A 124 -23.69 10.15 -19.77
N ASN A 125 -25.00 9.93 -19.69
CA ASN A 125 -25.63 8.63 -19.40
C ASN A 125 -25.39 8.06 -17.99
N ALA A 126 -24.81 8.84 -17.07
CA ALA A 126 -24.84 8.47 -15.66
C ALA A 126 -26.28 8.56 -15.13
N GLU A 127 -26.67 7.60 -14.30
CA GLU A 127 -28.00 7.55 -13.67
C GLU A 127 -27.98 7.95 -12.20
N LYS A 128 -26.88 7.63 -11.52
CA LYS A 128 -26.62 7.93 -10.12
C LYS A 128 -25.17 8.33 -9.98
N GLY A 129 -24.88 9.15 -8.98
CA GLY A 129 -23.55 9.70 -8.80
C GLY A 129 -23.25 10.04 -7.34
N ILE A 130 -22.02 9.74 -6.94
CA ILE A 130 -21.45 10.15 -5.66
C ILE A 130 -20.17 10.96 -5.94
N GLU A 131 -20.08 12.16 -5.38
CA GLU A 131 -18.84 12.92 -5.26
C GLU A 131 -18.09 12.42 -4.02
N LEU A 132 -16.81 12.13 -4.19
CA LEU A 132 -15.88 11.82 -3.12
C LEU A 132 -14.91 12.99 -3.01
N GLU A 133 -14.99 13.75 -1.90
CA GLU A 133 -14.02 14.78 -1.54
C GLU A 133 -12.93 14.14 -0.69
N ILE A 134 -11.70 14.21 -1.18
CA ILE A 134 -10.51 13.72 -0.48
C ILE A 134 -9.82 14.92 0.16
N ILE A 135 -9.42 14.77 1.42
CA ILE A 135 -8.81 15.83 2.23
C ILE A 135 -7.50 15.32 2.82
N ASP A 136 -6.42 16.07 2.60
CA ASP A 136 -5.15 15.86 3.30
C ASP A 136 -5.22 16.52 4.69
N PRO A 137 -5.20 15.75 5.79
CA PRO A 137 -5.36 16.32 7.14
C PRO A 137 -4.21 17.24 7.54
N LEU A 138 -3.03 17.14 6.92
CA LEU A 138 -1.86 17.94 7.27
C LEU A 138 -1.98 19.42 6.88
N ASN A 139 -2.65 19.69 5.76
CA ASN A 139 -2.68 21.02 5.14
C ASN A 139 -4.08 21.41 4.63
N GLN A 140 -5.07 20.55 4.83
CA GLN A 140 -6.45 20.73 4.36
C GLN A 140 -6.57 20.85 2.83
N ALA A 141 -5.55 20.39 2.09
CA ALA A 141 -5.60 20.31 0.64
C ALA A 141 -6.70 19.33 0.21
N LYS A 142 -7.31 19.59 -0.94
CA LYS A 142 -8.48 18.86 -1.43
C LYS A 142 -8.30 18.37 -2.85
N ALA A 143 -8.96 17.27 -3.16
CA ALA A 143 -9.16 16.78 -4.51
C ALA A 143 -10.45 15.96 -4.58
N TRP A 144 -10.91 15.63 -5.78
CA TRP A 144 -12.21 14.98 -5.97
C TRP A 144 -12.14 13.83 -6.98
N VAL A 145 -12.97 12.82 -6.75
CA VAL A 145 -13.32 11.79 -7.72
C VAL A 145 -14.83 11.53 -7.65
N TYR A 146 -15.34 10.86 -8.67
CA TYR A 146 -16.77 10.72 -8.89
C TYR A 146 -17.10 9.28 -9.24
N LEU A 147 -17.89 8.62 -8.39
CA LEU A 147 -18.40 7.28 -8.64
C LEU A 147 -19.78 7.38 -9.29
N PHE A 148 -19.89 6.93 -10.53
CA PHE A 148 -21.12 6.94 -11.30
C PHE A 148 -21.62 5.53 -11.61
N LYS A 149 -22.94 5.36 -11.64
CA LYS A 149 -23.61 4.18 -12.20
C LYS A 149 -24.14 4.50 -13.60
N PHE A 150 -23.96 3.57 -14.52
CA PHE A 150 -24.47 3.63 -15.88
C PHE A 150 -25.45 2.48 -16.14
N ASN A 151 -26.37 2.65 -17.08
CA ASN A 151 -27.21 1.54 -17.54
C ASN A 151 -26.48 0.56 -18.43
N GLN A 152 -25.55 1.06 -19.23
CA GLN A 152 -24.80 0.28 -20.21
C GLN A 152 -23.50 1.01 -20.55
N ASN A 153 -22.48 0.24 -20.92
CA ASN A 153 -21.19 0.73 -21.40
C ASN A 153 -20.57 1.83 -20.52
N PRO A 154 -20.40 1.60 -19.19
CA PRO A 154 -19.69 2.55 -18.35
C PRO A 154 -18.27 2.76 -18.88
N PRO A 155 -17.78 4.01 -18.99
CA PRO A 155 -16.40 4.28 -19.34
C PRO A 155 -15.45 3.60 -18.34
N ARG A 156 -14.37 2.98 -18.81
CA ARG A 156 -13.35 2.34 -17.97
C ARG A 156 -11.96 2.86 -18.33
N SER A 157 -11.08 2.89 -17.33
CA SER A 157 -9.67 3.15 -17.57
C SER A 157 -9.04 1.91 -18.18
N GLU A 158 -8.11 2.10 -19.11
CA GLU A 158 -7.27 1.03 -19.66
C GLU A 158 -5.98 0.82 -18.84
N ILE A 159 -5.74 1.68 -17.84
CA ILE A 159 -4.57 1.57 -16.97
C ILE A 159 -4.81 0.46 -15.95
N ASP A 160 -3.84 -0.44 -15.88
CA ASP A 160 -3.74 -1.53 -14.92
C ASP A 160 -2.41 -1.37 -14.15
N TYR A 161 -2.50 -1.10 -12.85
CA TYR A 161 -1.32 -0.79 -12.04
C TYR A 161 -0.51 -1.98 -11.62
N VAL A 162 -1.12 -3.16 -11.60
CA VAL A 162 -0.50 -4.34 -11.01
C VAL A 162 -0.86 -5.56 -11.82
N ARG A 163 0.03 -6.54 -11.81
CA ARG A 163 -0.20 -7.80 -12.50
C ARG A 163 0.45 -8.93 -11.74
N PHE A 164 -0.28 -10.01 -11.51
CA PHE A 164 0.19 -11.16 -10.77
C PHE A 164 0.47 -12.35 -11.69
N GLU A 165 1.70 -12.86 -11.66
CA GLU A 165 2.14 -14.01 -12.45
C GLU A 165 2.66 -15.14 -11.54
N PRO A 166 1.78 -16.05 -11.08
CA PRO A 166 2.19 -17.26 -10.40
C PRO A 166 2.60 -18.35 -11.40
N THR A 167 3.67 -19.08 -11.07
CA THR A 167 4.13 -20.30 -11.74
C THR A 167 4.16 -21.47 -10.75
N GLU A 168 4.56 -22.66 -11.21
CA GLU A 168 4.69 -23.83 -10.33
C GLU A 168 5.73 -23.68 -9.22
N LYS A 169 6.74 -22.81 -9.39
CA LYS A 169 7.87 -22.68 -8.46
C LYS A 169 8.00 -21.30 -7.83
N HIS A 170 7.50 -20.27 -8.51
CA HIS A 170 7.73 -18.87 -8.15
C HIS A 170 6.50 -18.02 -8.47
N LYS A 171 6.36 -16.89 -7.80
CA LYS A 171 5.30 -15.91 -8.07
C LYS A 171 5.88 -14.51 -8.14
N ARG A 172 5.44 -13.73 -9.13
CA ARG A 172 5.85 -12.33 -9.32
C ARG A 172 4.65 -11.41 -9.33
N VAL A 173 4.82 -10.23 -8.75
CA VAL A 173 3.94 -9.08 -8.93
C VAL A 173 4.72 -8.01 -9.68
N TYR A 174 4.15 -7.53 -10.77
CA TYR A 174 4.63 -6.36 -11.51
C TYR A 174 3.73 -5.20 -11.11
N GLY A 175 4.30 -4.13 -10.60
CA GLY A 175 3.60 -2.89 -10.31
C GLY A 175 4.18 -1.74 -11.14
N GLN A 176 3.34 -0.89 -11.73
CA GLN A 176 3.81 0.28 -12.48
C GLN A 176 2.73 1.37 -12.53
N GLY A 177 3.11 2.63 -12.24
CA GLY A 177 2.20 3.78 -12.28
C GLY A 177 2.30 4.59 -13.58
N PRO A 178 1.47 5.63 -13.76
CA PRO A 178 1.47 6.47 -14.97
C PRO A 178 2.72 7.35 -15.10
N SER A 179 3.45 7.53 -13.99
CA SER A 179 4.78 8.14 -13.94
C SER A 179 5.88 7.27 -14.58
N GLY A 180 5.54 6.06 -15.02
CA GLY A 180 6.45 5.11 -15.67
C GLY A 180 7.31 4.30 -14.71
N TYR A 181 7.42 4.69 -13.44
CA TYR A 181 8.16 3.92 -12.45
C TYR A 181 7.27 2.86 -11.77
N GLY A 182 7.92 1.86 -11.21
CA GLY A 182 7.26 0.69 -10.62
C GLY A 182 8.21 -0.25 -9.90
N VAL A 183 7.76 -1.47 -9.65
CA VAL A 183 8.55 -2.50 -8.98
C VAL A 183 8.17 -3.91 -9.47
N ILE A 184 9.15 -4.80 -9.54
CA ILE A 184 8.94 -6.25 -9.66
C ILE A 184 9.26 -6.85 -8.29
N MET A 185 8.29 -7.56 -7.73
CA MET A 185 8.43 -8.25 -6.45
C MET A 185 8.24 -9.75 -6.66
N GLY A 186 9.24 -10.53 -6.28
CA GLY A 186 9.24 -11.98 -6.44
C GLY A 186 9.30 -12.74 -5.13
N SER A 187 8.78 -13.97 -5.14
CA SER A 187 8.97 -14.93 -4.05
C SER A 187 8.78 -16.36 -4.54
N PRO A 188 9.43 -17.36 -3.92
CA PRO A 188 9.12 -18.76 -4.18
C PRO A 188 7.65 -19.05 -3.85
N ILE A 189 7.02 -19.96 -4.59
CA ILE A 189 5.57 -20.22 -4.45
C ILE A 189 5.20 -20.73 -3.05
N ASN A 190 6.13 -21.44 -2.39
CA ASN A 190 5.95 -22.11 -1.10
C ASN A 190 6.73 -21.47 0.06
N ALA A 191 7.28 -20.27 -0.13
CA ALA A 191 8.07 -19.56 0.86
C ALA A 191 7.34 -18.33 1.44
N VAL A 192 7.60 -18.06 2.72
CA VAL A 192 7.09 -16.89 3.46
C VAL A 192 8.01 -15.68 3.32
N TYR A 193 8.91 -15.64 2.34
CA TYR A 193 9.86 -14.55 2.13
C TYR A 193 9.89 -14.15 0.65
N PRO A 194 10.10 -12.87 0.33
CA PRO A 194 10.52 -12.43 -0.98
C PRO A 194 11.99 -12.78 -1.21
N ASP A 195 12.32 -12.99 -2.49
CA ASP A 195 13.67 -13.29 -3.00
C ASP A 195 14.04 -12.43 -4.21
N GLU A 196 13.20 -11.45 -4.57
CA GLU A 196 13.49 -10.55 -5.70
C GLU A 196 12.80 -9.21 -5.48
N PHE A 197 13.57 -8.12 -5.59
CA PHE A 197 13.09 -6.75 -5.67
C PHE A 197 13.84 -6.01 -6.77
N ARG A 198 13.12 -5.56 -7.80
CA ARG A 198 13.67 -4.72 -8.88
C ARG A 198 12.84 -3.48 -9.05
N VAL A 199 13.47 -2.31 -9.06
CA VAL A 199 12.77 -1.06 -9.39
C VAL A 199 12.66 -0.91 -10.91
N ILE A 200 11.51 -0.44 -11.37
CA ILE A 200 11.29 0.00 -12.75
C ILE A 200 11.41 1.52 -12.74
N PHE A 201 12.30 2.08 -13.55
CA PHE A 201 12.51 3.53 -13.65
C PHE A 201 11.52 4.18 -14.62
N PRO A 202 11.30 5.52 -14.53
CA PRO A 202 10.40 6.24 -15.44
C PRO A 202 10.71 6.07 -16.94
N ASP A 203 11.97 5.78 -17.30
CA ASP A 203 12.39 5.53 -18.69
C ASP A 203 12.17 4.07 -19.14
N GLY A 204 11.55 3.25 -18.31
CA GLY A 204 11.27 1.83 -18.55
C GLY A 204 12.44 0.89 -18.27
N LYS A 205 13.61 1.40 -17.85
CA LYS A 205 14.72 0.53 -17.43
C LYS A 205 14.36 -0.20 -16.15
N ILE A 206 14.73 -1.47 -16.09
CA ILE A 206 14.57 -2.32 -14.91
C ILE A 206 15.92 -2.41 -14.22
N ALA A 207 15.95 -2.10 -12.93
CA ALA A 207 17.14 -2.24 -12.10
C ALA A 207 17.56 -3.71 -11.96
N GLU A 208 18.82 -3.93 -11.60
CA GLU A 208 19.25 -5.23 -11.09
C GLU A 208 18.48 -5.57 -9.81
N ASP A 209 18.34 -6.86 -9.54
CA ASP A 209 17.72 -7.33 -8.31
C ASP A 209 18.60 -6.98 -7.11
N ILE A 210 18.01 -6.44 -6.05
CA ILE A 210 18.75 -6.03 -4.85
C ILE A 210 18.68 -7.06 -3.72
N LEU A 211 17.79 -8.05 -3.81
CA LEU A 211 17.51 -8.96 -2.72
C LEU A 211 18.17 -10.32 -2.95
N ASP A 212 18.79 -10.90 -1.92
CA ASP A 212 19.00 -12.36 -1.86
C ASP A 212 17.70 -12.96 -1.33
N ARG A 213 17.35 -12.64 -0.07
CA ARG A 213 16.07 -13.05 0.54
C ARG A 213 15.74 -12.27 1.80
N GLN A 214 14.49 -12.34 2.23
CA GLN A 214 14.16 -12.00 3.62
C GLN A 214 14.53 -13.16 4.56
N LYS A 215 15.19 -12.85 5.68
CA LYS A 215 15.58 -13.82 6.72
C LYS A 215 14.87 -13.49 8.04
N ILE A 216 14.40 -14.53 8.73
CA ILE A 216 13.85 -14.42 10.08
C ILE A 216 14.58 -15.41 10.98
N ARG A 217 15.52 -14.91 11.77
CA ARG A 217 16.42 -15.69 12.61
C ARG A 217 16.06 -15.52 14.07
N GLY A 218 16.33 -16.53 14.88
CA GLY A 218 16.16 -16.38 16.32
C GLY A 218 16.87 -17.45 17.12
N ALA A 219 16.86 -17.26 18.43
CA ALA A 219 17.38 -18.22 19.39
C ALA A 219 16.40 -18.35 20.55
N PHE A 220 16.13 -19.60 20.94
CA PHE A 220 15.42 -19.91 22.17
C PHE A 220 16.42 -19.96 23.32
N ILE A 221 16.27 -19.06 24.29
CA ILE A 221 17.08 -19.06 25.50
C ILE A 221 16.32 -19.87 26.55
N THR A 222 16.81 -21.07 26.86
CA THR A 222 16.14 -21.96 27.81
C THR A 222 16.41 -21.56 29.26
N LYS A 223 15.53 -21.97 30.19
CA LYS A 223 15.77 -21.77 31.63
C LYS A 223 16.98 -22.53 32.17
N LEU A 224 17.50 -23.49 31.40
CA LEU A 224 18.72 -24.25 31.72
C LEU A 224 20.00 -23.57 31.19
N GLY A 225 19.89 -22.40 30.53
CA GLY A 225 21.03 -21.66 30.00
C GLY A 225 21.58 -22.19 28.67
N LEU A 226 20.81 -23.03 27.97
CA LEU A 226 21.10 -23.43 26.59
C LEU A 226 20.42 -22.47 25.61
N ASP A 227 21.15 -22.10 24.56
CA ASP A 227 20.64 -21.33 23.43
C ASP A 227 20.43 -22.28 22.24
N ILE A 228 19.23 -22.25 21.66
CA ILE A 228 18.84 -23.11 20.54
C ILE A 228 18.43 -22.23 19.36
N ASP A 229 19.26 -22.19 18.33
CA ASP A 229 19.01 -21.41 17.13
C ASP A 229 17.86 -21.98 16.28
N PHE A 230 17.08 -21.10 15.67
CA PHE A 230 16.07 -21.44 14.69
C PHE A 230 16.04 -20.45 13.52
N LYS A 231 15.56 -20.94 12.37
CA LYS A 231 15.47 -20.18 11.12
C LYS A 231 14.02 -20.16 10.65
N PHE A 232 13.24 -19.19 11.09
CA PHE A 232 11.80 -19.16 10.90
C PHE A 232 11.39 -19.08 9.41
N ASP A 233 12.17 -18.37 8.58
CA ASP A 233 12.00 -18.33 7.12
C ASP A 233 12.21 -19.68 6.42
N VAL A 234 12.98 -20.59 7.04
CA VAL A 234 13.17 -21.96 6.54
C VAL A 234 12.07 -22.88 7.03
N LEU A 235 11.75 -22.78 8.32
CA LEU A 235 10.76 -23.61 9.00
C LEU A 235 9.33 -23.30 8.54
N THR A 236 9.06 -22.05 8.17
CA THR A 236 7.72 -21.62 7.75
C THR A 236 7.57 -21.79 6.25
N LYS A 237 6.51 -22.49 5.86
CA LYS A 237 6.11 -22.68 4.47
C LYS A 237 4.73 -22.07 4.27
N VAL A 238 4.46 -21.66 3.04
CA VAL A 238 3.15 -21.11 2.66
C VAL A 238 2.52 -21.92 1.55
N LYS A 239 1.20 -21.86 1.47
CA LYS A 239 0.42 -22.32 0.31
C LYS A 239 -0.41 -21.16 -0.20
N LEU A 240 -0.12 -20.70 -1.42
CA LEU A 240 -1.01 -19.80 -2.15
C LEU A 240 -2.36 -20.51 -2.38
N ARG A 241 -3.45 -19.93 -1.88
CA ARG A 241 -4.79 -20.56 -1.93
C ARG A 241 -5.70 -19.92 -2.94
N ALA A 242 -5.71 -18.60 -2.98
CA ALA A 242 -6.58 -17.82 -3.84
C ALA A 242 -6.05 -16.39 -3.99
N TRP A 243 -6.43 -15.72 -5.07
CA TRP A 243 -6.03 -14.34 -5.34
C TRP A 243 -7.05 -13.60 -6.19
N ASN A 244 -7.01 -12.27 -6.08
CA ASN A 244 -7.60 -11.30 -6.99
C ASN A 244 -6.47 -10.50 -7.61
N ASP A 245 -6.46 -10.46 -8.95
CA ASP A 245 -5.64 -9.57 -9.74
C ASP A 245 -6.56 -8.51 -10.34
N GLY A 246 -6.38 -7.26 -9.96
CA GLY A 246 -7.26 -6.17 -10.35
C GLY A 246 -6.49 -4.88 -10.55
N ALA A 247 -7.15 -3.89 -11.17
CA ALA A 247 -6.48 -2.73 -11.76
C ALA A 247 -5.66 -1.85 -10.78
N VAL A 248 -5.86 -2.00 -9.47
CA VAL A 248 -5.22 -1.16 -8.44
C VAL A 248 -4.31 -1.97 -7.52
N ARG A 249 -4.76 -3.18 -7.13
CA ARG A 249 -4.01 -4.03 -6.20
C ARG A 249 -4.25 -5.51 -6.44
N VAL A 250 -3.19 -6.28 -6.19
CA VAL A 250 -3.28 -7.73 -6.06
C VAL A 250 -3.51 -8.05 -4.59
N ILE A 251 -4.50 -8.89 -4.31
CA ILE A 251 -4.73 -9.46 -2.98
C ILE A 251 -4.62 -10.96 -3.10
N TYR A 252 -3.77 -11.61 -2.29
CA TYR A 252 -3.76 -13.06 -2.24
C TYR A 252 -3.76 -13.61 -0.82
N ARG A 253 -4.38 -14.79 -0.68
CA ARG A 253 -4.40 -15.58 0.54
C ARG A 253 -3.30 -16.62 0.53
N ALA A 254 -2.47 -16.59 1.56
CA ALA A 254 -1.45 -17.59 1.83
C ALA A 254 -1.69 -18.27 3.19
N ASP A 255 -1.83 -19.59 3.19
CA ASP A 255 -1.90 -20.36 4.44
C ASP A 255 -0.48 -20.74 4.88
N GLY A 256 -0.06 -20.23 6.03
CA GLY A 256 1.24 -20.56 6.63
C GLY A 256 1.19 -21.85 7.44
N TYR A 257 2.29 -22.61 7.44
CA TYR A 257 2.49 -23.74 8.34
C TYR A 257 3.97 -23.92 8.70
N LEU A 258 4.24 -24.47 9.88
CA LEU A 258 5.59 -24.81 10.33
C LEU A 258 5.93 -26.26 9.93
N GLU A 259 7.12 -26.45 9.39
CA GLU A 259 7.66 -27.75 9.00
C GLU A 259 8.91 -28.04 9.84
N LEU A 260 8.79 -28.99 10.78
CA LEU A 260 9.86 -29.43 11.69
C LEU A 260 10.23 -30.89 11.36
N GLY A 261 11.17 -31.08 10.43
CA GLY A 261 11.53 -32.41 9.93
C GLY A 261 10.34 -33.06 9.22
N ILE A 262 9.95 -34.27 9.66
CA ILE A 262 8.78 -34.97 9.09
C ILE A 262 7.43 -34.47 9.62
N LEU A 263 7.44 -33.65 10.69
CA LEU A 263 6.23 -33.17 11.34
C LEU A 263 5.82 -31.81 10.77
N LYS A 264 4.55 -31.68 10.41
CA LYS A 264 3.96 -30.42 9.93
C LYS A 264 2.96 -29.91 10.96
N PHE A 265 3.20 -28.71 11.46
CA PHE A 265 2.35 -28.02 12.41
C PHE A 265 1.67 -26.86 11.69
N SER A 266 0.40 -27.04 11.31
CA SER A 266 -0.41 -25.93 10.82
C SER A 266 -1.03 -25.20 12.01
N GLY A 267 -0.73 -23.91 12.14
CA GLY A 267 -1.53 -23.01 12.98
C GLY A 267 -2.91 -22.79 12.35
N LYS A 268 -3.85 -22.21 13.10
CA LYS A 268 -5.13 -21.77 12.55
C LYS A 268 -4.98 -20.32 12.10
N GLY A 269 -4.41 -20.11 10.90
CA GLY A 269 -4.23 -18.75 10.38
C GLY A 269 -3.87 -18.72 8.90
N TYR A 270 -4.18 -17.59 8.27
CA TYR A 270 -3.79 -17.24 6.91
C TYR A 270 -3.34 -15.77 6.88
N SER A 271 -2.56 -15.41 5.88
CA SER A 271 -2.17 -14.03 5.60
C SER A 271 -2.85 -13.56 4.31
N ILE A 272 -3.35 -12.34 4.33
CA ILE A 272 -3.88 -11.64 3.15
C ILE A 272 -2.84 -10.61 2.72
N ILE A 273 -2.02 -10.99 1.75
CA ILE A 273 -0.90 -10.16 1.30
C ILE A 273 -1.41 -9.27 0.18
N THR A 274 -1.14 -7.97 0.29
CA THR A 274 -1.65 -6.96 -0.64
C THR A 274 -0.49 -6.24 -1.32
N TYR A 275 -0.54 -6.13 -2.65
CA TYR A 275 0.46 -5.44 -3.46
C TYR A 275 -0.21 -4.30 -4.22
N TYR A 276 0.43 -3.13 -4.17
CA TYR A 276 0.11 -1.98 -5.02
C TYR A 276 1.26 -1.75 -6.02
N ARG A 277 1.11 -0.73 -6.88
CA ARG A 277 2.09 -0.40 -7.93
C ARG A 277 3.55 -0.26 -7.47
N ASN A 278 3.77 0.10 -6.21
CA ASN A 278 5.08 0.37 -5.63
C ASN A 278 5.18 -0.02 -4.15
N SER A 279 4.25 -0.83 -3.64
CA SER A 279 4.26 -1.21 -2.22
C SER A 279 3.69 -2.60 -1.96
N LEU A 280 4.09 -3.15 -0.83
CA LEU A 280 3.66 -4.44 -0.29
C LEU A 280 3.18 -4.21 1.15
N VAL A 281 1.95 -4.64 1.43
CA VAL A 281 1.40 -4.73 2.78
C VAL A 281 1.30 -6.19 3.16
N TRP A 282 2.04 -6.57 4.19
CA TRP A 282 2.18 -7.94 4.62
C TRP A 282 1.74 -8.12 6.08
N PRO A 283 0.52 -8.62 6.32
CA PRO A 283 0.10 -9.02 7.64
C PRO A 283 0.76 -10.34 8.03
N MET A 284 1.46 -10.34 9.16
CA MET A 284 2.08 -11.53 9.74
C MET A 284 1.28 -11.93 10.97
N ALA A 285 0.48 -13.00 10.82
CA ALA A 285 -0.24 -13.62 11.92
C ALA A 285 0.67 -14.65 12.60
N LEU A 286 0.88 -14.51 13.90
CA LEU A 286 1.63 -15.47 14.69
C LEU A 286 0.69 -16.17 15.67
N GLU A 287 0.51 -17.47 15.51
CA GLU A 287 -0.16 -18.32 16.48
C GLU A 287 0.74 -19.51 16.80
N VAL A 288 1.27 -19.55 18.04
CA VAL A 288 1.98 -20.73 18.53
C VAL A 288 0.97 -21.57 19.34
N PRO A 289 0.64 -22.80 18.91
CA PRO A 289 -0.46 -23.58 19.48
C PRO A 289 -0.14 -24.20 20.86
N PHE A 290 1.01 -23.87 21.45
CA PHE A 290 1.45 -24.36 22.76
C PHE A 290 2.24 -23.27 23.50
N SER A 291 2.17 -23.27 24.83
CA SER A 291 2.97 -22.34 25.64
C SER A 291 4.42 -22.83 25.75
N LEU A 292 5.35 -21.98 25.31
CA LEU A 292 6.79 -22.21 25.49
C LEU A 292 7.34 -21.62 26.80
N SER A 293 6.54 -20.80 27.50
CA SER A 293 6.93 -20.09 28.72
C SER A 293 7.43 -20.98 29.88
N PRO A 294 6.98 -22.23 30.06
CA PRO A 294 7.55 -23.11 31.08
C PRO A 294 9.03 -23.46 30.83
N PHE A 295 9.45 -23.54 29.56
CA PHE A 295 10.78 -24.03 29.16
C PHE A 295 11.75 -22.91 28.81
N LEU A 296 11.22 -21.81 28.27
CA LEU A 296 12.00 -20.69 27.78
C LEU A 296 12.12 -19.57 28.82
N LYS A 297 13.32 -19.03 28.93
CA LYS A 297 13.61 -17.78 29.62
C LYS A 297 13.28 -16.60 28.71
N ASP A 298 13.69 -16.69 27.44
CA ASP A 298 13.50 -15.63 26.45
C ASP A 298 13.55 -16.16 25.02
N ILE A 299 13.15 -15.33 24.06
CA ILE A 299 13.25 -15.59 22.63
C ILE A 299 13.78 -14.33 21.97
N GLN A 300 14.92 -14.45 21.31
CA GLN A 300 15.47 -13.40 20.46
C GLN A 300 15.02 -13.66 19.03
N ILE A 301 14.50 -12.63 18.35
CA ILE A 301 14.12 -12.71 16.94
C ILE A 301 14.68 -11.51 16.21
N LYS A 302 15.21 -11.77 15.02
CA LYS A 302 15.64 -10.79 14.04
C LYS A 302 14.91 -11.05 12.73
N GLY A 303 14.29 -10.02 12.16
CA GLY A 303 13.67 -10.08 10.84
C GLY A 303 14.28 -9.00 9.96
N TYR A 304 14.92 -9.38 8.87
CA TYR A 304 15.67 -8.46 8.03
C TYR A 304 15.64 -8.86 6.56
N MET A 305 15.84 -7.87 5.71
CA MET A 305 16.19 -8.09 4.31
C MET A 305 17.69 -8.39 4.27
N ASP A 306 18.04 -9.51 3.64
CA ASP A 306 19.40 -9.81 3.26
C ASP A 306 19.60 -9.39 1.80
N TYR A 307 20.29 -8.28 1.63
CA TYR A 307 20.54 -7.72 0.31
C TYR A 307 21.71 -8.45 -0.36
N ASN A 308 21.64 -8.58 -1.68
CA ASN A 308 22.77 -9.12 -2.45
C ASN A 308 23.82 -8.04 -2.72
N GLN A 309 24.95 -8.42 -3.34
CA GLN A 309 26.08 -7.53 -3.54
C GLN A 309 25.82 -6.37 -4.52
N ASN A 310 24.69 -6.33 -5.23
CA ASN A 310 24.34 -5.21 -6.10
C ASN A 310 24.07 -3.92 -5.31
N VAL A 311 23.78 -4.01 -4.01
CA VAL A 311 23.58 -2.83 -3.15
C VAL A 311 24.86 -2.23 -2.61
N LEU A 312 26.04 -2.75 -2.96
CA LEU A 312 27.30 -2.17 -2.48
C LEU A 312 27.41 -0.68 -2.87
N GLY A 313 27.70 0.16 -1.89
CA GLY A 313 27.69 1.62 -2.00
C GLY A 313 26.32 2.28 -1.75
N ALA A 314 25.26 1.50 -1.48
CA ALA A 314 23.97 2.03 -1.04
C ALA A 314 24.08 2.71 0.32
N LYS A 315 23.18 3.66 0.57
CA LYS A 315 23.08 4.40 1.81
C LYS A 315 21.85 3.96 2.57
N VAL A 316 21.98 3.81 3.89
CA VAL A 316 20.86 3.45 4.78
C VAL A 316 20.75 4.49 5.88
N TYR A 317 19.52 4.77 6.30
CA TYR A 317 19.20 5.54 7.49
C TYR A 317 17.88 5.04 8.08
N SER A 318 17.62 5.41 9.32
CA SER A 318 16.40 4.99 10.02
C SER A 318 15.92 6.07 10.98
N GLU A 319 14.78 5.83 11.61
CA GLU A 319 14.23 6.73 12.62
C GLU A 319 15.23 7.06 13.74
N THR A 320 15.97 6.05 14.19
CA THR A 320 16.93 6.18 15.29
C THR A 320 18.33 6.60 14.80
N ASN A 321 18.61 6.43 13.51
CA ASN A 321 19.88 6.80 12.89
C ASN A 321 19.60 7.70 11.66
N PRO A 322 19.20 8.97 11.89
CA PRO A 322 18.73 9.88 10.84
C PRO A 322 19.87 10.40 9.95
N PRO A 323 19.54 11.04 8.81
CA PRO A 323 20.52 11.62 7.91
C PRO A 323 21.37 12.75 8.55
N PRO A 324 22.58 13.04 8.03
CA PRO A 324 23.21 12.40 6.87
C PRO A 324 23.55 10.93 7.14
N PRO A 325 23.33 10.02 6.17
CA PRO A 325 23.49 8.58 6.40
C PRO A 325 24.94 8.28 6.78
N LYS A 326 25.11 7.60 7.91
CA LYS A 326 26.40 7.08 8.38
C LYS A 326 26.64 5.63 7.97
N ILE A 327 25.62 4.99 7.39
CA ILE A 327 25.62 3.59 6.96
C ILE A 327 25.86 3.56 5.46
N PHE A 328 26.92 2.89 5.05
CA PHE A 328 27.28 2.67 3.66
C PHE A 328 27.49 1.17 3.47
N LEU A 329 26.58 0.52 2.76
CA LEU A 329 26.63 -0.93 2.61
C LEU A 329 27.89 -1.29 1.79
N ASP A 330 28.93 -1.77 2.46
CA ASP A 330 30.23 -2.10 1.86
C ASP A 330 30.63 -3.56 2.12
N GLY A 331 29.73 -4.34 2.74
CA GLY A 331 29.88 -5.77 2.99
C GLY A 331 30.64 -6.11 4.27
N LYS A 332 30.97 -5.12 5.11
CA LYS A 332 31.63 -5.31 6.41
C LYS A 332 31.20 -4.25 7.43
N MET A 333 31.10 -4.64 8.69
CA MET A 333 30.81 -3.67 9.77
C MET A 333 31.98 -2.71 10.05
N SER A 334 31.79 -1.42 9.79
CA SER A 334 32.69 -0.33 10.19
C SER A 334 32.62 0.00 11.69
N ASP A 335 33.56 0.79 12.20
CA ASP A 335 33.53 1.26 13.60
C ASP A 335 32.50 2.37 13.81
N GLU A 336 32.13 3.10 12.77
CA GLU A 336 31.04 4.06 12.75
C GLU A 336 29.68 3.34 12.85
N GLU A 337 29.48 2.27 12.07
CA GLU A 337 28.25 1.47 12.12
C GLU A 337 28.06 0.78 13.46
N LYS A 338 29.13 0.31 14.10
CA LYS A 338 29.04 -0.28 15.45
C LYS A 338 28.60 0.71 16.53
N LYS A 339 28.71 2.03 16.29
CA LYS A 339 28.34 3.11 17.22
C LYS A 339 26.94 3.67 16.97
N LEU A 340 26.19 3.12 16.02
CA LEU A 340 24.81 3.50 15.75
C LEU A 340 23.90 3.20 16.94
N ASP A 341 22.71 3.83 16.94
CA ASP A 341 21.69 3.55 17.93
C ASP A 341 20.94 2.25 17.55
N TYR A 342 21.33 1.17 18.25
CA TYR A 342 20.69 -0.14 18.20
C TYR A 342 19.76 -0.41 19.40
N GLN A 343 19.55 0.59 20.27
CA GLN A 343 18.86 0.40 21.56
C GLN A 343 17.49 1.07 21.58
N SER A 344 17.35 2.22 20.91
CA SER A 344 16.09 2.91 20.77
C SER A 344 15.10 2.15 19.88
N GLU A 345 13.82 2.36 20.14
CA GLU A 345 12.77 1.83 19.28
C GLU A 345 12.81 2.49 17.90
N CYS A 346 12.72 1.68 16.84
CA CYS A 346 12.80 2.11 15.47
C CYS A 346 11.55 1.65 14.71
N GLY A 347 10.75 2.58 14.21
CA GLY A 347 9.51 2.34 13.48
C GLY A 347 9.68 2.19 11.97
N TRP A 348 10.75 2.74 11.41
CA TRP A 348 10.98 2.72 9.97
C TRP A 348 12.47 2.76 9.61
N ILE A 349 12.79 2.18 8.46
CA ILE A 349 14.14 2.11 7.87
C ILE A 349 14.03 2.48 6.40
N ALA A 350 14.98 3.27 5.90
CA ALA A 350 15.06 3.67 4.51
C ALA A 350 16.46 3.35 3.94
N GLY A 351 16.50 2.86 2.71
CA GLY A 351 17.74 2.59 1.98
C GLY A 351 17.61 3.07 0.54
N TYR A 352 18.70 3.55 -0.05
CA TYR A 352 18.70 4.02 -1.43
C TYR A 352 20.06 3.89 -2.11
N SER A 353 20.03 3.67 -3.42
CA SER A 353 21.19 3.59 -4.29
C SER A 353 20.81 4.05 -5.71
N HIS A 354 21.70 3.81 -6.68
CA HIS A 354 21.41 4.00 -8.10
C HIS A 354 20.39 2.96 -8.64
N LEU A 355 20.08 1.92 -7.87
CA LEU A 355 19.08 0.88 -8.19
C LEU A 355 17.69 1.21 -7.65
N GLY A 356 17.51 2.40 -7.06
CA GLY A 356 16.27 2.87 -6.46
C GLY A 356 16.33 2.89 -4.93
N ALA A 357 15.17 2.90 -4.29
CA ALA A 357 15.04 3.05 -2.85
C ALA A 357 13.96 2.15 -2.26
N THR A 358 14.17 1.77 -1.00
CA THR A 358 13.23 1.01 -0.18
C THR A 358 12.93 1.77 1.10
N ILE A 359 11.67 1.77 1.52
CA ILE A 359 11.26 2.22 2.85
C ILE A 359 10.46 1.09 3.49
N ASN A 360 10.91 0.62 4.65
CA ASN A 360 10.23 -0.40 5.41
C ASN A 360 9.65 0.18 6.69
N ARG A 361 8.42 -0.22 7.03
CA ARG A 361 7.79 0.04 8.32
C ARG A 361 7.30 -1.25 8.93
N LEU A 362 7.39 -1.34 10.26
CA LEU A 362 6.81 -2.42 11.02
C LEU A 362 5.86 -1.86 12.08
N ILE A 363 4.58 -2.21 11.95
CA ILE A 363 3.52 -1.73 12.84
C ILE A 363 3.03 -2.90 13.67
N PHE A 364 3.20 -2.77 14.98
CA PHE A 364 2.67 -3.69 15.96
C PHE A 364 1.28 -3.23 16.41
N PRO A 365 0.35 -4.16 16.65
CA PRO A 365 -0.92 -3.84 17.27
C PRO A 365 -0.68 -3.41 18.73
N GLU A 366 -1.65 -2.71 19.34
CA GLU A 366 -1.48 -2.13 20.70
C GLU A 366 -1.15 -3.20 21.76
N GLU A 367 -1.69 -4.41 21.58
CA GLU A 367 -1.45 -5.58 22.43
C GLU A 367 0.03 -6.01 22.43
N TRP A 368 0.83 -5.54 21.46
CA TRP A 368 2.26 -5.82 21.32
C TRP A 368 3.14 -4.66 21.78
N SER A 369 2.58 -3.64 22.44
CA SER A 369 3.32 -2.48 22.98
C SER A 369 4.48 -2.82 23.92
N MET A 370 4.53 -4.05 24.46
CA MET A 370 5.65 -4.54 25.27
C MET A 370 6.86 -5.02 24.44
N VAL A 371 6.67 -5.28 23.14
CA VAL A 371 7.73 -5.71 22.22
C VAL A 371 8.40 -4.49 21.65
N LYS A 372 9.69 -4.35 21.91
CA LYS A 372 10.50 -3.30 21.28
C LYS A 372 11.05 -3.82 19.97
N LYS A 373 10.88 -3.03 18.90
CA LYS A 373 11.52 -3.22 17.61
C LYS A 373 12.72 -2.28 17.53
N ARG A 374 13.92 -2.82 17.41
CA ARG A 374 15.18 -2.07 17.36
C ARG A 374 15.79 -2.19 15.97
N PHE A 375 16.48 -1.15 15.52
CA PHE A 375 17.22 -1.20 14.26
C PHE A 375 18.24 -2.34 14.31
N TYR A 376 18.39 -3.08 13.20
CA TYR A 376 19.37 -4.14 13.04
C TYR A 376 20.13 -3.95 11.73
N LEU A 377 21.46 -3.97 11.84
CA LEU A 377 22.41 -3.94 10.74
C LEU A 377 23.49 -4.98 11.02
N ASN A 378 23.80 -5.81 10.03
CA ASN A 378 24.97 -6.68 10.06
C ASN A 378 25.48 -6.91 8.64
N GLU A 379 26.77 -6.69 8.42
CA GLU A 379 27.43 -6.93 7.14
C GLU A 379 28.67 -7.79 7.33
N ASP A 380 28.68 -8.97 6.70
CA ASP A 380 29.83 -9.86 6.70
C ASP A 380 29.83 -10.76 5.44
N LEU A 381 30.39 -10.25 4.35
CA LEU A 381 30.55 -11.02 3.11
C LEU A 381 31.59 -12.15 3.22
N SER A 382 32.38 -12.19 4.29
CA SER A 382 33.39 -13.24 4.50
C SER A 382 32.79 -14.53 5.08
N LYS A 383 31.60 -14.44 5.67
CA LYS A 383 30.95 -15.53 6.39
C LYS A 383 29.65 -15.92 5.73
N LYS A 384 29.54 -17.21 5.39
CA LYS A 384 28.30 -17.80 4.89
C LYS A 384 27.15 -17.69 5.90
N ALA A 385 25.98 -17.33 5.42
CA ALA A 385 24.73 -17.18 6.17
C ALA A 385 23.59 -18.02 5.56
N PRO A 386 23.74 -19.36 5.41
CA PRO A 386 22.79 -20.17 4.67
C PRO A 386 21.38 -20.22 5.32
N PRO A 387 20.30 -20.41 4.53
CA PRO A 387 20.31 -20.39 3.07
C PRO A 387 20.58 -18.99 2.54
N GLU A 388 21.33 -18.94 1.44
CA GLU A 388 21.79 -17.75 0.73
C GLU A 388 21.99 -18.18 -0.73
N ASP A 389 21.62 -17.31 -1.66
CA ASP A 389 21.94 -17.48 -3.09
C ASP A 389 23.25 -16.76 -3.41
N ASP A 390 23.55 -15.66 -2.70
CA ASP A 390 24.81 -14.94 -2.71
C ASP A 390 25.58 -15.19 -1.40
N SER A 391 26.88 -15.52 -1.49
CA SER A 391 27.66 -15.81 -0.28
C SER A 391 27.84 -14.56 0.58
N GLY A 392 27.47 -14.64 1.85
CA GLY A 392 27.63 -13.55 2.80
C GLY A 392 26.30 -13.09 3.40
N GLU A 393 26.32 -11.96 4.09
CA GLU A 393 25.10 -11.33 4.59
C GLU A 393 25.25 -9.81 4.57
N ILE A 394 24.25 -9.11 4.02
CA ILE A 394 24.05 -7.66 4.13
C ILE A 394 22.64 -7.47 4.72
N ALA A 395 22.56 -7.64 6.04
CA ALA A 395 21.31 -7.65 6.78
C ALA A 395 20.91 -6.24 7.22
N VAL A 396 19.72 -5.80 6.82
CA VAL A 396 19.08 -4.57 7.33
C VAL A 396 17.64 -4.86 7.72
N GLY A 397 17.27 -4.55 8.96
CA GLY A 397 15.92 -4.79 9.44
C GLY A 397 15.76 -4.52 10.93
N TYR A 398 15.07 -5.44 11.61
CA TYR A 398 14.72 -5.28 13.02
C TYR A 398 15.18 -6.44 13.89
N GLU A 399 15.55 -6.12 15.12
CA GLU A 399 15.68 -7.04 16.24
C GLU A 399 14.54 -6.78 17.24
N PHE A 400 14.01 -7.85 17.84
CA PHE A 400 12.87 -7.79 18.73
C PHE A 400 13.21 -8.24 20.16
N ASP A 401 12.82 -7.43 21.14
CA ASP A 401 12.92 -7.78 22.55
C ASP A 401 11.56 -8.20 23.12
N ASN A 402 11.58 -8.99 24.20
CA ASN A 402 10.38 -9.45 24.91
C ASN A 402 9.37 -10.22 24.04
N PHE A 403 9.83 -10.78 22.91
CA PHE A 403 8.96 -11.46 21.95
C PHE A 403 8.29 -12.71 22.52
N ILE A 404 8.87 -13.32 23.57
CA ILE A 404 8.26 -14.46 24.27
C ILE A 404 6.85 -14.14 24.81
N LYS A 405 6.56 -12.89 25.16
CA LYS A 405 5.26 -12.47 25.71
C LYS A 405 4.15 -12.49 24.65
N VAL A 406 4.50 -12.27 23.38
CA VAL A 406 3.51 -12.22 22.29
C VAL A 406 3.16 -13.59 21.73
N LEU A 407 3.99 -14.62 21.95
CA LEU A 407 3.64 -15.99 21.54
C LEU A 407 2.35 -16.51 22.19
N ALA A 408 1.97 -15.96 23.35
CA ALA A 408 0.73 -16.28 24.03
C ALA A 408 -0.48 -15.49 23.51
N LEU A 409 -0.26 -14.49 22.65
CA LEU A 409 -1.28 -13.60 22.13
C LEU A 409 -1.57 -13.96 20.67
N LYS A 410 -2.85 -14.02 20.31
CA LYS A 410 -3.26 -14.06 18.91
C LYS A 410 -3.26 -12.63 18.40
N ALA A 411 -2.27 -12.27 17.62
CA ALA A 411 -2.26 -10.97 16.97
C ALA A 411 -1.59 -11.03 15.59
N THR A 412 -1.91 -10.02 14.80
CA THR A 412 -1.34 -9.78 13.48
C THR A 412 -0.58 -8.48 13.56
N TYR A 413 0.71 -8.51 13.21
CA TYR A 413 1.44 -7.28 12.93
C TYR A 413 1.56 -7.07 11.43
N TYR A 414 1.88 -5.85 11.03
CA TYR A 414 1.93 -5.46 9.63
C TYR A 414 3.32 -4.97 9.26
N GLN A 415 3.86 -5.54 8.19
CA GLN A 415 5.06 -5.05 7.56
C GLN A 415 4.69 -4.34 6.25
N TYR A 416 5.18 -3.12 6.08
CA TYR A 416 4.96 -2.32 4.89
C TYR A 416 6.30 -2.11 4.20
N TYR A 417 6.35 -2.39 2.90
CA TYR A 417 7.47 -2.05 2.05
C TYR A 417 7.00 -1.09 0.97
N TYR A 418 7.74 -0.02 0.76
CA TYR A 418 7.55 0.94 -0.32
C TYR A 418 8.81 1.01 -1.15
N PHE A 419 8.64 1.17 -2.44
CA PHE A 419 9.71 1.20 -3.43
C PHE A 419 9.62 2.48 -4.25
N LEU A 420 10.75 3.14 -4.44
CA LEU A 420 10.82 4.39 -5.19
C LEU A 420 12.00 4.36 -6.18
N PRO A 421 11.90 5.05 -7.33
CA PRO A 421 13.01 5.17 -8.27
C PRO A 421 14.15 6.02 -7.72
N LYS A 422 13.83 6.90 -6.77
CA LYS A 422 14.78 7.79 -6.11
C LYS A 422 14.23 8.13 -4.73
N LEU A 423 15.14 8.36 -3.79
CA LEU A 423 14.83 8.93 -2.48
C LEU A 423 15.95 9.87 -2.07
N GLU A 424 15.61 11.11 -1.73
CA GLU A 424 16.48 12.03 -1.00
C GLU A 424 16.07 12.09 0.48
N PRO A 425 17.02 12.25 1.42
CA PRO A 425 16.69 12.37 2.82
C PRO A 425 15.68 13.50 3.11
N GLY A 426 14.62 13.17 3.84
CA GLY A 426 13.46 14.03 4.11
C GLY A 426 12.24 13.69 3.24
N GLU A 427 12.43 13.08 2.06
CA GLU A 427 11.33 12.65 1.20
C GLU A 427 10.61 11.42 1.76
N GLU A 428 11.23 10.64 2.65
CA GLU A 428 10.57 9.47 3.28
C GLU A 428 9.26 9.85 3.98
N LYS A 429 9.15 11.09 4.45
CA LYS A 429 7.94 11.62 5.08
C LYS A 429 6.71 11.49 4.19
N MET A 430 6.84 11.60 2.86
CA MET A 430 5.69 11.44 1.97
C MET A 430 5.10 10.03 2.07
N ILE A 431 5.95 9.02 2.26
CA ILE A 431 5.56 7.63 2.43
C ILE A 431 5.08 7.36 3.86
N LEU A 432 5.78 7.89 4.86
CA LEU A 432 5.37 7.71 6.26
C LEU A 432 3.96 8.28 6.51
N ASN A 433 3.66 9.44 5.92
CA ASN A 433 2.37 10.10 6.04
C ASN A 433 1.20 9.28 5.49
N ILE A 434 1.42 8.25 4.64
CA ILE A 434 0.34 7.36 4.17
C ILE A 434 -0.37 6.70 5.34
N LEU A 435 0.38 6.30 6.38
CA LEU A 435 -0.18 5.67 7.57
C LEU A 435 -0.31 6.65 8.74
N ASP A 436 0.60 7.62 8.87
CA ASP A 436 0.60 8.54 10.02
C ASP A 436 -0.51 9.61 9.90
N HIS A 437 -0.81 10.00 8.66
CA HIS A 437 -1.77 11.04 8.31
C HIS A 437 -2.58 10.62 7.08
N PRO A 438 -3.39 9.55 7.19
CA PRO A 438 -4.13 9.00 6.06
C PRO A 438 -5.10 10.06 5.50
N LEU A 439 -5.25 10.06 4.18
CA LEU A 439 -6.22 10.91 3.49
C LEU A 439 -7.63 10.61 4.00
N GLN A 440 -8.41 11.66 4.25
CA GLN A 440 -9.79 11.56 4.69
C GLN A 440 -10.72 11.63 3.49
N VAL A 441 -11.85 10.91 3.54
CA VAL A 441 -12.84 10.90 2.48
C VAL A 441 -14.21 11.32 3.01
N ASN A 442 -14.84 12.25 2.30
CA ASN A 442 -16.24 12.60 2.49
C ASN A 442 -17.04 12.24 1.23
N SER A 443 -18.14 11.51 1.39
CA SER A 443 -19.03 11.16 0.28
C SER A 443 -20.28 12.03 0.27
N LYS A 444 -20.73 12.40 -0.93
CA LYS A 444 -21.97 13.15 -1.14
C LYS A 444 -22.69 12.66 -2.38
N LYS A 445 -23.97 12.31 -2.26
CA LYS A 445 -24.83 12.03 -3.41
C LYS A 445 -25.00 13.30 -4.26
N ILE A 446 -24.79 13.18 -5.57
CA ILE A 446 -24.88 14.29 -6.53
C ILE A 446 -25.87 14.03 -7.68
N LEU A 447 -26.25 12.77 -7.91
CA LEU A 447 -27.25 12.36 -8.91
C LEU A 447 -28.11 11.22 -8.35
#